data_AF-A0A838JC86-F1
#
_entry.id   AF-A0A838JC86-F1
#
_cell.length_a   1.000
_cell.length_b   1.000
_cell.length_c   1.000
_cell.angle_alpha   90.00
_cell.angle_beta   90.00
_cell.angle_gamma   90.00
#
_symmetry.space_group_name_H-M   'P 1'
#
loop_
_entity.id
_entity.type
_entity.pdbx_description
1 polymer ?
#
loop_
_entity_poly.entity_id
_entity_poly.type
_entity_poly.pdbx_seq_one_letter_code
_entity_poly.pdbx_strand_id
1 'polypeptide(L)'
;MLSVLGDHPDKLRQAIAIDVLRLIGYPRNEPALPLVLLVLGDINHPGLPEAIGVFVTMGLEAAAPFLLRTLEQGMTLLKQGLQGGTPSWDLVVWSATVDGISVLCDEVETAFAVQCSPVVNVLLLSLCFAPDSLKLPRSLMYSLLRIIKRAGEHASYALPTLIELLKSQREEFRKKHTQIWGIIDAFSSQTWTPYLPLFDSLG
;
A
#
# COMPACT_ATOMS: atom_id res chain seq x y z
N MET A 1 -9.92 -21.80 12.09
CA MET A 1 -8.82 -21.42 11.16
C MET A 1 -8.50 -19.93 11.28
N LEU A 2 -9.48 -19.02 11.21
CA LEU A 2 -9.28 -17.58 11.45
C LEU A 2 -8.67 -17.26 12.85
N SER A 3 -9.03 -18.01 13.90
CA SER A 3 -8.44 -17.87 15.24
C SER A 3 -6.97 -18.29 15.34
N VAL A 4 -6.46 -19.10 14.40
CA VAL A 4 -5.06 -19.55 14.40
C VAL A 4 -4.11 -18.48 13.86
N LEU A 5 -4.63 -17.60 12.99
CA LEU A 5 -3.87 -16.53 12.35
C LEU A 5 -3.92 -15.21 13.14
N GLY A 6 -4.92 -15.01 14.00
CA GLY A 6 -5.09 -13.76 14.78
C GLY A 6 -4.34 -13.71 16.12
N ASP A 7 -4.24 -14.83 16.84
CA ASP A 7 -3.85 -14.84 18.27
C ASP A 7 -2.63 -15.71 18.63
N HIS A 8 -2.02 -16.43 17.68
CA HIS A 8 -0.89 -17.32 17.99
C HIS A 8 0.47 -16.72 17.63
N PRO A 9 1.43 -16.62 18.58
CA PRO A 9 2.79 -16.15 18.31
C PRO A 9 3.63 -17.12 17.45
N ASP A 10 3.06 -18.29 17.13
CA ASP A 10 3.74 -19.34 16.38
C ASP A 10 3.57 -19.11 14.87
N LYS A 11 4.50 -18.34 14.29
CA LYS A 11 4.57 -18.05 12.86
C LYS A 11 4.62 -19.32 11.99
N LEU A 12 5.11 -20.44 12.52
CA LEU A 12 5.13 -21.71 11.78
C LEU A 12 3.72 -22.28 11.62
N ARG A 13 2.89 -22.22 12.66
CA ARG A 13 1.46 -22.59 12.55
C ARG A 13 0.70 -21.68 11.61
N GLN A 14 1.02 -20.38 11.63
CA GLN A 14 0.46 -19.43 10.70
C GLN A 14 0.83 -19.81 9.25
N ALA A 15 2.11 -20.12 8.98
CA ALA A 15 2.56 -20.57 7.67
C ALA A 15 1.81 -21.81 7.17
N ILE A 16 1.65 -22.83 8.02
CA ILE A 16 0.85 -24.03 7.69
C ILE A 16 -0.60 -23.64 7.37
N ALA A 17 -1.20 -22.76 8.16
CA ALA A 17 -2.56 -22.29 7.92
C ALA A 17 -2.70 -21.53 6.59
N ILE A 18 -1.71 -20.71 6.21
CA ILE A 18 -1.68 -20.04 4.90
C ILE A 18 -1.58 -21.05 3.76
N ASP A 19 -0.74 -22.09 3.87
CA ASP A 19 -0.67 -23.13 2.83
C ASP A 19 -2.02 -23.86 2.66
N VAL A 20 -2.68 -24.19 3.78
CA VAL A 20 -4.02 -24.78 3.74
C VAL A 20 -5.04 -23.83 3.08
N LEU A 21 -5.00 -22.53 3.38
CA LEU A 21 -5.85 -21.53 2.74
C LEU A 21 -5.60 -21.43 1.23
N ARG A 22 -4.35 -21.56 0.80
CA ARG A 22 -3.98 -21.61 -0.62
C ARG A 22 -4.59 -22.84 -1.30
N LEU A 23 -4.52 -24.01 -0.66
CA LEU A 23 -5.12 -25.26 -1.17
C LEU A 23 -6.65 -25.22 -1.21
N ILE A 24 -7.31 -24.55 -0.27
CA ILE A 24 -8.77 -24.34 -0.29
C ILE A 24 -9.20 -23.55 -1.54
N GLY A 25 -8.38 -22.57 -1.92
CA GLY A 25 -8.53 -21.75 -3.11
C GLY A 25 -9.66 -20.73 -3.04
N TYR A 26 -9.60 -19.74 -3.91
CA TYR A 26 -10.67 -18.76 -4.12
C TYR A 26 -11.86 -19.41 -4.85
N PRO A 27 -13.13 -19.06 -4.54
CA PRO A 27 -13.60 -18.07 -3.57
C PRO A 27 -13.71 -18.57 -2.11
N ARG A 28 -13.43 -19.85 -1.85
CA ARG A 28 -13.67 -20.46 -0.53
C ARG A 28 -12.77 -19.91 0.59
N ASN A 29 -11.61 -19.37 0.24
CA ASN A 29 -10.69 -18.74 1.18
C ASN A 29 -10.89 -17.21 1.33
N GLU A 30 -11.88 -16.60 0.67
CA GLU A 30 -12.11 -15.14 0.68
C GLU A 30 -12.15 -14.51 2.08
N PRO A 31 -12.86 -15.09 3.09
CA PRO A 31 -12.93 -14.50 4.43
C PRO A 31 -11.58 -14.40 5.14
N ALA A 32 -10.56 -15.13 4.68
CA ALA A 32 -9.23 -15.14 5.28
C ALA A 32 -8.24 -14.18 4.60
N LEU A 33 -8.58 -13.61 3.43
CA LEU A 33 -7.67 -12.74 2.67
C LEU A 33 -7.12 -11.54 3.47
N PRO A 34 -7.86 -10.89 4.39
CA PRO A 34 -7.28 -9.83 5.23
C PRO A 34 -6.10 -10.33 6.07
N LEU A 35 -6.15 -11.55 6.59
CA LEU A 35 -5.07 -12.14 7.38
C LEU A 35 -3.88 -12.52 6.49
N VAL A 36 -4.14 -12.95 5.25
CA VAL A 36 -3.08 -13.20 4.26
C VAL A 36 -2.33 -11.90 3.94
N LEU A 37 -3.03 -10.76 3.80
CA LEU A 37 -2.37 -9.45 3.62
C LEU A 37 -1.50 -9.05 4.82
N LEU A 38 -1.94 -9.33 6.04
CA LEU A 38 -1.13 -9.07 7.24
C LEU A 38 0.16 -9.90 7.25
N VAL A 39 0.10 -11.17 6.83
CA VAL A 39 1.28 -12.01 6.66
C VAL A 39 2.22 -11.44 5.61
N LEU A 40 1.69 -10.97 4.46
CA LEU A 40 2.50 -10.32 3.43
C LEU A 40 3.23 -9.05 3.93
N GLY A 41 2.64 -8.35 4.89
CA GLY A 41 3.26 -7.16 5.50
C GLY A 41 4.51 -7.48 6.33
N ASP A 42 4.72 -8.72 6.75
CA ASP A 42 5.92 -9.19 7.43
C ASP A 42 6.82 -9.98 6.45
N ILE A 43 7.79 -9.28 5.86
CA ILE A 43 8.74 -9.88 4.91
C ILE A 43 9.59 -11.02 5.50
N ASN A 44 9.65 -11.14 6.83
CA ASN A 44 10.37 -12.21 7.52
C ASN A 44 9.43 -13.36 7.93
N HIS A 45 8.16 -13.32 7.52
CA HIS A 45 7.20 -14.36 7.86
C HIS A 45 7.49 -15.64 7.06
N PRO A 46 7.59 -16.82 7.71
CA PRO A 46 7.91 -18.08 7.01
C PRO A 46 6.86 -18.49 5.97
N GLY A 47 5.60 -18.04 6.14
CA GLY A 47 4.51 -18.29 5.19
C GLY A 47 4.38 -17.26 4.06
N LEU A 48 5.39 -16.39 3.85
CA LEU A 48 5.36 -15.36 2.82
C LEU A 48 5.18 -15.96 1.40
N PRO A 49 5.90 -17.02 0.98
CA PRO A 49 5.74 -17.60 -0.35
C PRO A 49 4.32 -18.12 -0.59
N GLU A 50 3.72 -18.77 0.40
CA GLU A 50 2.36 -19.29 0.31
C GLU A 50 1.34 -18.16 0.29
N ALA A 51 1.56 -17.09 1.06
CA ALA A 51 0.70 -15.91 1.05
C ALA A 51 0.70 -15.23 -0.33
N ILE A 52 1.87 -15.09 -0.97
CA ILE A 52 1.98 -14.62 -2.36
C ILE A 52 1.23 -15.59 -3.28
N GLY A 53 1.45 -16.89 -3.10
CA GLY A 53 0.82 -17.95 -3.87
C GLY A 53 -0.71 -17.92 -3.84
N VAL A 54 -1.34 -17.48 -2.74
CA VAL A 54 -2.80 -17.27 -2.64
C VAL A 54 -3.27 -16.26 -3.70
N PHE A 55 -2.62 -15.09 -3.77
CA PHE A 55 -3.01 -14.03 -4.70
C PHE A 55 -2.65 -14.34 -6.15
N VAL A 56 -1.50 -14.99 -6.38
CA VAL A 56 -1.12 -15.47 -7.71
C VAL A 56 -2.15 -16.46 -8.24
N THR A 57 -2.56 -17.44 -7.43
CA THR A 57 -3.55 -18.46 -7.83
C THR A 57 -4.94 -17.85 -8.04
N MET A 58 -5.30 -16.85 -7.24
CA MET A 58 -6.56 -16.11 -7.39
C MET A 58 -6.60 -15.31 -8.71
N GLY A 59 -5.44 -14.84 -9.19
CA GLY A 59 -5.33 -14.04 -10.41
C GLY A 59 -5.76 -12.59 -10.21
N LEU A 60 -5.29 -11.70 -11.10
CA LEU A 60 -5.50 -10.26 -11.00
C LEU A 60 -6.98 -9.87 -10.96
N GLU A 61 -7.82 -10.46 -11.81
CA GLU A 61 -9.23 -10.10 -11.94
C GLU A 61 -10.03 -10.31 -10.65
N ALA A 62 -9.76 -11.40 -9.93
CA ALA A 62 -10.41 -11.69 -8.65
C ALA A 62 -9.74 -10.96 -7.49
N ALA A 63 -8.41 -10.77 -7.54
CA ALA A 63 -7.65 -10.11 -6.49
C ALA A 63 -7.87 -8.60 -6.42
N ALA A 64 -7.85 -7.91 -7.57
CA ALA A 64 -7.85 -6.46 -7.63
C ALA A 64 -9.05 -5.83 -6.91
N PRO A 65 -10.30 -6.30 -7.07
CA PRO A 65 -11.44 -5.75 -6.33
C PRO A 65 -11.28 -5.83 -4.81
N PHE A 66 -10.67 -6.90 -4.29
CA PHE A 66 -10.41 -7.03 -2.86
C PHE A 66 -9.33 -6.04 -2.40
N LEU A 67 -8.21 -5.93 -3.12
CA LEU A 67 -7.12 -5.01 -2.78
C LEU A 67 -7.58 -3.54 -2.82
N LEU A 68 -8.39 -3.17 -3.83
CA LEU A 68 -8.97 -1.84 -3.96
C LEU A 68 -9.87 -1.52 -2.76
N ARG A 69 -10.78 -2.42 -2.37
CA ARG A 69 -11.61 -2.24 -1.18
C ARG A 69 -10.78 -2.07 0.09
N THR A 70 -9.70 -2.83 0.25
CA THR A 70 -8.78 -2.67 1.38
C THR A 70 -8.11 -1.29 1.38
N LEU A 71 -7.66 -0.78 0.23
CA LEU A 71 -7.08 0.56 0.13
C LEU A 71 -8.12 1.66 0.43
N GLU A 72 -9.34 1.51 -0.10
CA GLU A 72 -10.45 2.45 0.09
C GLU A 72 -10.89 2.56 1.56
N GLN A 73 -10.82 1.48 2.33
CA GLN A 73 -11.06 1.52 3.79
C GLN A 73 -10.16 2.53 4.50
N GLY A 74 -8.93 2.71 4.00
CA GLY A 74 -7.98 3.71 4.48
C GLY A 74 -8.49 5.13 4.40
N MET A 75 -9.24 5.48 3.35
CA MET A 75 -9.83 6.81 3.21
C MET A 75 -10.81 7.11 4.35
N THR A 76 -11.59 6.11 4.76
CA THR A 76 -12.52 6.22 5.88
C THR A 76 -11.78 6.35 7.20
N LEU A 77 -10.77 5.50 7.43
CA LEU A 77 -9.95 5.53 8.65
C LEU A 77 -9.19 6.85 8.80
N LEU A 78 -8.61 7.36 7.72
CA LEU A 78 -7.95 8.67 7.71
C LEU A 78 -8.96 9.77 8.07
N LYS A 79 -10.13 9.80 7.43
CA LYS A 79 -11.21 10.77 7.76
C LYS A 79 -11.64 10.72 9.23
N GLN A 80 -11.74 9.52 9.81
CA GLN A 80 -12.04 9.36 11.23
C GLN A 80 -10.92 9.88 12.12
N GLY A 81 -9.66 9.60 11.77
CA GLY A 81 -8.49 10.13 12.48
C GLY A 81 -8.40 11.66 12.44
N LEU A 82 -8.87 12.30 11.35
CA LEU A 82 -8.97 13.76 11.23
C LEU A 82 -9.93 14.41 12.24
N GLN A 83 -10.90 13.66 12.77
CA GLN A 83 -11.90 14.17 13.72
C GLN A 83 -11.41 14.19 15.18
N GLY A 84 -10.13 13.89 15.42
CA GLY A 84 -9.45 14.12 16.69
C GLY A 84 -9.25 12.85 17.52
N GLY A 85 -8.16 12.13 17.26
CA GLY A 85 -7.71 11.02 18.10
C GLY A 85 -6.32 10.50 17.75
N THR A 86 -5.68 9.79 18.69
CA THR A 86 -4.54 8.89 18.43
C THR A 86 -4.89 7.90 17.31
N PRO A 87 -3.92 7.41 16.51
CA PRO A 87 -4.17 6.36 15.53
C PRO A 87 -4.95 5.23 16.19
N SER A 88 -6.15 4.95 15.71
CA SER A 88 -6.87 3.76 16.18
C SER A 88 -6.02 2.54 15.84
N TRP A 89 -6.17 1.49 16.63
CA TRP A 89 -5.60 0.19 16.28
C TRP A 89 -5.94 -0.21 14.84
N ASP A 90 -7.13 0.16 14.36
CA ASP A 90 -7.57 -0.06 12.98
C ASP A 90 -6.67 0.62 11.95
N LEU A 91 -6.16 1.83 12.19
CA LEU A 91 -5.23 2.50 11.27
C LEU A 91 -3.88 1.78 11.23
N VAL A 92 -3.43 1.23 12.35
CA VAL A 92 -2.19 0.44 12.43
C VAL A 92 -2.34 -0.88 11.67
N VAL A 93 -3.42 -1.62 11.93
CA VAL A 93 -3.72 -2.87 11.23
C VAL A 93 -3.89 -2.63 9.74
N TRP A 94 -4.64 -1.58 9.37
CA TRP A 94 -4.81 -1.20 7.97
C TRP A 94 -3.47 -0.86 7.31
N SER A 95 -2.61 -0.07 7.95
CA SER A 95 -1.27 0.20 7.40
C SER A 95 -0.45 -1.06 7.20
N ALA A 96 -0.53 -2.05 8.10
CA ALA A 96 0.14 -3.33 7.91
C ALA A 96 -0.44 -4.12 6.70
N THR A 97 -1.75 -4.03 6.44
CA THR A 97 -2.33 -4.60 5.21
C THR A 97 -1.83 -3.89 3.95
N VAL A 98 -1.66 -2.55 3.99
CA VAL A 98 -1.07 -1.78 2.87
C VAL A 98 0.38 -2.19 2.63
N ASP A 99 1.15 -2.45 3.68
CA ASP A 99 2.51 -3.00 3.56
C ASP A 99 2.47 -4.34 2.80
N GLY A 100 1.51 -5.22 3.13
CA GLY A 100 1.30 -6.47 2.40
C GLY A 100 0.89 -6.29 0.94
N ILE A 101 0.02 -5.33 0.62
CA ILE A 101 -0.33 -4.98 -0.77
C ILE A 101 0.92 -4.50 -1.53
N SER A 102 1.75 -3.67 -0.89
CA SER A 102 3.00 -3.20 -1.49
C SER A 102 3.99 -4.34 -1.76
N VAL A 103 4.10 -5.31 -0.86
CA VAL A 103 4.94 -6.50 -1.08
C VAL A 103 4.39 -7.33 -2.23
N LEU A 104 3.08 -7.55 -2.28
CA LEU A 104 2.43 -8.28 -3.38
C LEU A 104 2.71 -7.65 -4.75
N CYS A 105 2.62 -6.32 -4.84
CA CYS A 105 2.90 -5.57 -6.07
C CYS A 105 4.34 -5.76 -6.57
N ASP A 106 5.29 -5.92 -5.64
CA ASP A 106 6.70 -6.10 -5.97
C ASP A 106 7.00 -7.53 -6.44
N GLU A 107 6.41 -8.53 -5.79
CA GLU A 107 6.73 -9.95 -5.99
C GLU A 107 5.97 -10.61 -7.15
N VAL A 108 4.82 -10.07 -7.58
CA VAL A 108 3.94 -10.73 -8.57
C VAL A 108 4.04 -10.09 -9.95
N GLU A 109 3.09 -9.23 -10.31
CA GLU A 109 3.02 -8.60 -11.64
C GLU A 109 2.79 -7.11 -11.47
N THR A 110 3.44 -6.32 -12.32
CA THR A 110 3.24 -4.87 -12.39
C THR A 110 1.77 -4.48 -12.52
N ALA A 111 0.96 -5.34 -13.16
CA ALA A 111 -0.48 -5.11 -13.32
C ALA A 111 -1.23 -4.93 -11.99
N PHE A 112 -0.82 -5.58 -10.90
CA PHE A 112 -1.39 -5.35 -9.56
C PHE A 112 -1.14 -3.92 -9.09
N ALA A 113 0.10 -3.43 -9.24
CA ALA A 113 0.46 -2.07 -8.88
C ALA A 113 -0.30 -1.05 -9.73
N VAL A 114 -0.42 -1.31 -11.04
CA VAL A 114 -1.19 -0.46 -11.97
C VAL A 114 -2.64 -0.35 -11.51
N GLN A 115 -3.30 -1.46 -11.18
CA GLN A 115 -4.70 -1.46 -10.70
C GLN A 115 -4.85 -0.70 -9.38
N CYS A 116 -3.91 -0.85 -8.45
CA CYS A 116 -3.99 -0.19 -7.13
C CYS A 116 -3.60 1.30 -7.17
N SER A 117 -2.78 1.70 -8.13
CA SER A 117 -2.14 3.02 -8.14
C SER A 117 -3.10 4.23 -8.18
N PRO A 118 -4.31 4.19 -8.78
CA PRO A 118 -5.24 5.32 -8.71
C PRO A 118 -5.72 5.60 -7.28
N VAL A 119 -6.09 4.56 -6.54
CA VAL A 119 -6.55 4.71 -5.14
C VAL A 119 -5.38 5.13 -4.24
N VAL A 120 -4.18 4.57 -4.47
CA VAL A 120 -2.96 5.00 -3.78
C VAL A 120 -2.66 6.47 -4.03
N ASN A 121 -2.83 6.98 -5.25
CA ASN A 121 -2.64 8.39 -5.55
C ASN A 121 -3.61 9.29 -4.78
N VAL A 122 -4.89 8.88 -4.68
CA VAL A 122 -5.89 9.61 -3.89
C VAL A 122 -5.55 9.59 -2.40
N LEU A 123 -5.06 8.47 -1.87
CA LEU A 123 -4.59 8.36 -0.49
C LEU A 123 -3.41 9.30 -0.24
N LEU A 124 -2.38 9.29 -1.10
CA LEU A 124 -1.22 10.17 -1.00
C LEU A 124 -1.62 11.65 -1.04
N LEU A 125 -2.52 12.02 -1.95
CA LEU A 125 -3.05 13.38 -2.03
C LEU A 125 -3.79 13.78 -0.75
N SER A 126 -4.59 12.87 -0.19
CA SER A 126 -5.28 13.11 1.08
C SER A 126 -4.32 13.33 2.25
N LEU A 127 -3.16 12.68 2.23
CA LEU A 127 -2.11 12.87 3.24
C LEU A 127 -1.41 14.23 3.09
N CYS A 128 -1.34 14.82 1.89
CA CYS A 128 -0.79 16.16 1.67
C CYS A 128 -1.56 17.23 2.46
N PHE A 129 -2.88 17.07 2.54
CA PHE A 129 -3.79 18.02 3.20
C PHE A 129 -4.21 17.59 4.61
N ALA A 130 -3.67 16.47 5.11
CA ALA A 130 -3.93 16.04 6.47
C ALA A 130 -3.22 16.96 7.49
N PRO A 131 -3.86 17.30 8.62
CA PRO A 131 -3.29 18.13 9.66
C PRO A 131 -2.08 17.44 10.29
N ASP A 132 -1.12 18.24 10.74
CA ASP A 132 0.12 17.75 11.37
C ASP A 132 -0.12 16.95 12.66
N SER A 133 -1.30 17.11 13.27
CA SER A 133 -1.73 16.33 14.43
C SER A 133 -2.03 14.86 14.10
N LEU A 134 -2.29 14.54 12.83
CA LEU A 134 -2.53 13.17 12.39
C LEU A 134 -1.20 12.40 12.36
N LYS A 135 -1.01 11.58 13.39
CA LYS A 135 0.13 10.65 13.43
C LYS A 135 -0.11 9.50 12.47
N LEU A 136 0.81 9.31 11.53
CA LEU A 136 0.73 8.21 10.57
C LEU A 136 1.64 7.06 11.00
N PRO A 137 1.27 5.80 10.73
CA PRO A 137 2.20 4.69 10.82
C PRO A 137 3.43 4.96 9.93
N ARG A 138 4.64 4.66 10.45
CA ARG A 138 5.91 5.04 9.79
C ARG A 138 6.09 4.39 8.41
N SER A 139 5.56 3.19 8.19
CA SER A 139 5.70 2.43 6.94
C SER A 139 4.69 2.86 5.87
N LEU A 140 3.55 3.46 6.25
CA LEU A 140 2.45 3.73 5.33
C LEU A 140 2.88 4.51 4.08
N MET A 141 3.55 5.65 4.28
CA MET A 141 4.01 6.49 3.17
C MET A 141 4.99 5.74 2.26
N TYR A 142 5.87 4.92 2.85
CA TYR A 142 6.83 4.13 2.08
C TYR A 142 6.13 3.11 1.18
N SER A 143 5.13 2.41 1.71
CA SER A 143 4.38 1.38 0.98
C SER A 143 3.49 1.97 -0.12
N LEU A 144 2.83 3.10 0.14
CA LEU A 144 2.08 3.82 -0.89
C LEU A 144 3.00 4.29 -2.03
N LEU A 145 4.14 4.91 -1.71
CA LEU A 145 5.11 5.34 -2.72
C LEU A 145 5.72 4.15 -3.50
N ARG A 146 5.91 3.01 -2.85
CA ARG A 146 6.43 1.79 -3.48
C ARG A 146 5.44 1.22 -4.51
N ILE A 147 4.13 1.25 -4.22
CA ILE A 147 3.10 0.89 -5.21
C ILE A 147 3.12 1.83 -6.42
N ILE A 148 3.20 3.15 -6.22
CA ILE A 148 3.33 4.12 -7.33
C ILE A 148 4.59 3.84 -8.15
N LYS A 149 5.73 3.66 -7.48
CA LYS A 149 7.00 3.32 -8.14
C LYS A 149 6.87 2.07 -9.01
N ARG A 150 6.22 1.04 -8.48
CA ARG A 150 6.06 -0.24 -9.17
C ARG A 150 5.14 -0.14 -10.38
N ALA A 151 4.11 0.70 -10.32
CA ALA A 151 3.23 0.99 -11.46
C ALA A 151 3.96 1.72 -12.60
N GLY A 152 5.04 2.45 -12.30
CA GLY A 152 5.87 3.12 -13.31
C GLY A 152 5.07 4.13 -14.13
N GLU A 153 5.34 4.21 -15.44
CA GLU A 153 4.70 5.15 -16.39
C GLU A 153 3.17 5.15 -16.35
N HIS A 154 2.55 4.01 -16.03
CA HIS A 154 1.10 3.92 -15.92
C HIS A 154 0.54 4.80 -14.80
N ALA A 155 1.35 5.16 -13.80
CA ALA A 155 1.00 6.07 -12.71
C ALA A 155 1.47 7.52 -12.94
N SER A 156 1.74 7.92 -14.19
CA SER A 156 2.14 9.30 -14.54
C SER A 156 1.18 10.38 -14.04
N TYR A 157 -0.11 10.07 -13.92
CA TYR A 157 -1.11 10.97 -13.32
C TYR A 157 -0.84 11.28 -11.83
N ALA A 158 0.04 10.54 -11.17
CA ALA A 158 0.45 10.79 -9.78
C ALA A 158 1.50 11.91 -9.67
N LEU A 159 2.11 12.35 -10.78
CA LEU A 159 3.14 13.41 -10.78
C LEU A 159 2.73 14.68 -10.01
N PRO A 160 1.52 15.26 -10.21
CA PRO A 160 1.09 16.40 -9.41
C PRO A 160 1.08 16.13 -7.90
N THR A 161 0.60 14.95 -7.48
CA THR A 161 0.59 14.56 -6.06
C THR A 161 2.00 14.39 -5.52
N LEU A 162 2.91 13.79 -6.29
CA LEU A 162 4.31 13.62 -5.90
C LEU A 162 5.00 14.99 -5.74
N ILE A 163 4.74 15.94 -6.63
CA ILE A 163 5.24 17.32 -6.54
C ILE A 163 4.66 18.02 -5.30
N GLU A 164 3.37 17.84 -5.02
CA GLU A 164 2.74 18.42 -3.82
C GLU A 164 3.35 17.85 -2.53
N LEU A 165 3.67 16.54 -2.50
CA LEU A 165 4.39 15.94 -1.39
C LEU A 165 5.78 16.57 -1.18
N LEU A 166 6.49 16.94 -2.25
CA LEU A 166 7.78 17.63 -2.16
C LEU A 166 7.67 19.07 -1.64
N LYS A 167 6.51 19.72 -1.81
CA LYS A 167 6.25 21.06 -1.24
C LYS A 167 5.99 21.03 0.26
N SER A 168 5.55 19.87 0.76
CA SER A 168 5.15 19.73 2.15
C SER A 168 6.31 19.98 3.10
N GLN A 169 6.04 20.80 4.13
CA GLN A 169 7.01 21.10 5.19
C GLN A 169 6.98 20.05 6.32
N ARG A 170 6.14 19.01 6.20
CA ARG A 170 6.04 17.93 7.17
C ARG A 170 7.34 17.13 7.21
N GLU A 171 7.91 16.99 8.40
CA GLU A 171 9.17 16.27 8.61
C GLU A 171 9.12 14.82 8.12
N GLU A 172 7.96 14.16 8.25
CA GLU A 172 7.73 12.82 7.73
C GLU A 172 7.89 12.74 6.21
N PHE A 173 7.46 13.78 5.48
CA PHE A 173 7.51 13.81 4.02
C PHE A 173 8.88 14.25 3.53
N ARG A 174 9.53 15.19 4.22
CA ARG A 174 10.93 15.58 3.96
C ARG A 174 11.88 14.40 3.96
N LYS A 175 11.73 13.48 4.92
CA LYS A 175 12.51 12.22 5.00
C LYS A 175 12.31 11.31 3.79
N LYS A 176 11.27 11.54 2.98
CA LYS A 176 10.93 10.80 1.78
C LYS A 176 11.24 11.54 0.48
N HIS A 177 11.75 12.77 0.52
CA HIS A 177 12.06 13.55 -0.68
C HIS A 177 12.97 12.79 -1.67
N THR A 178 14.05 12.16 -1.19
CA THR A 178 14.93 11.36 -2.06
C THR A 178 14.18 10.21 -2.73
N GLN A 179 13.27 9.55 -2.01
CA GLN A 179 12.45 8.48 -2.57
C GLN A 179 11.47 9.03 -3.60
N ILE A 180 10.82 10.16 -3.33
CA ILE A 180 9.87 10.80 -4.24
C ILE A 180 10.57 11.25 -5.52
N TRP A 181 11.73 11.90 -5.41
CA TRP A 181 12.56 12.25 -6.57
C TRP A 181 12.97 11.03 -7.37
N GLY A 182 13.42 9.95 -6.72
CA GLY A 182 13.75 8.71 -7.41
C GLY A 182 12.55 8.03 -8.11
N ILE A 183 11.31 8.35 -7.73
CA ILE A 183 10.11 7.93 -8.46
C ILE A 183 9.87 8.86 -9.66
N ILE A 184 9.99 10.18 -9.44
CA ILE A 184 9.81 11.19 -10.49
C ILE A 184 10.82 10.99 -11.63
N ASP A 185 12.09 10.77 -11.30
CA ASP A 185 13.18 10.55 -12.24
C ASP A 185 13.04 9.24 -13.03
N ALA A 186 12.24 8.30 -12.53
CA ALA A 186 11.94 7.06 -13.24
C ALA A 186 10.90 7.24 -14.35
N PHE A 187 10.16 8.35 -14.36
CA PHE A 187 9.29 8.70 -15.49
C PHE A 187 10.10 9.28 -16.65
N SER A 188 9.65 9.01 -17.87
CA SER A 188 10.24 9.52 -19.09
C SER A 188 10.18 11.04 -19.13
N SER A 189 11.14 11.67 -19.80
CA SER A 189 11.16 13.13 -19.96
C SER A 189 9.90 13.67 -20.61
N GLN A 190 9.31 12.93 -21.54
CA GLN A 190 8.05 13.29 -22.19
C GLN A 190 6.89 13.34 -21.18
N THR A 191 6.92 12.47 -20.17
CA THR A 191 5.90 12.36 -19.13
C THR A 191 5.94 13.54 -18.16
N TRP A 192 7.12 13.97 -17.71
CA TRP A 192 7.22 15.05 -16.72
C TRP A 192 7.36 16.46 -17.32
N THR A 193 7.70 16.60 -18.62
CA THR A 193 7.81 17.91 -19.31
C THR A 193 6.58 18.81 -19.13
N PRO A 194 5.32 18.34 -19.23
CA PRO A 194 4.13 19.17 -19.01
C PRO A 194 4.04 19.76 -17.60
N TYR A 195 4.74 19.18 -16.64
CA TYR A 195 4.72 19.56 -15.22
C TYR A 195 5.91 20.44 -14.83
N LEU A 196 6.80 20.79 -15.77
CA LEU A 196 7.91 21.75 -15.55
C LEU A 196 7.51 23.00 -14.75
N PRO A 197 6.39 23.69 -15.05
CA PRO A 197 5.98 24.86 -14.27
C PRO A 197 5.68 24.57 -12.80
N LEU A 198 5.30 23.33 -12.47
CA LEU A 198 5.08 22.92 -11.09
C LEU A 198 6.40 22.63 -10.37
N PHE A 199 7.41 22.13 -11.08
CA PHE A 199 8.76 21.97 -10.52
C PHE A 199 9.42 23.30 -10.21
N ASP A 200 9.24 24.31 -11.05
CA ASP A 200 9.76 25.67 -10.81
C ASP A 200 9.22 26.29 -9.51
N SER A 201 8.04 25.85 -9.05
CA SER A 201 7.44 26.29 -7.79
C SER A 201 8.02 25.61 -6.53
N LEU A 202 8.95 24.66 -6.69
CA LEU A 202 9.65 24.01 -5.58
C LEU A 202 10.81 24.84 -5.02
N GLY A 203 11.26 25.87 -5.74
CA GLY A 203 12.37 26.76 -5.37
C GLY A 203 13.60 26.59 -6.25
#